data_AF-A0A5J6U9E8-F1
#
_entry.id   AF-A0A5J6U9E8-F1
#
_cell.length_a   1.000
_cell.length_b   1.000
_cell.length_c   1.000
_cell.angle_alpha   90.00
_cell.angle_beta   90.00
_cell.angle_gamma   90.00
#
_symmetry.space_group_name_H-M   'P 1'
#
loop_
_entity.id
_entity.type
_entity.pdbx_description
1 polymer ?
#
loop_
_entity_poly.entity_id
_entity_poly.type
_entity_poly.pdbx_seq_one_letter_code
_entity_poly.pdbx_strand_id
1 'polypeptide(L)' 'MAARIRRTARRAWRRVSMAYLHACARDDAAGRGVDVPSGVWVCERCEQALLELASFKEHVRVAHPI' A
#
# COMPACT_ATOMS: atom_id res chain seq x y z
N MET A 1 9.16 -12.30 28.16
CA MET A 1 9.10 -11.00 27.45
C MET A 1 10.03 -10.90 26.22
N ALA A 2 11.33 -11.21 26.34
CA ALA A 2 12.34 -10.98 25.29
C ALA A 2 12.11 -11.71 23.94
N ALA A 3 11.51 -12.91 23.94
CA ALA A 3 11.19 -13.64 22.71
C ALA A 3 10.08 -12.97 21.87
N ARG A 4 9.12 -12.32 22.54
CA ARG A 4 8.02 -11.57 21.91
C ARG A 4 8.55 -10.31 21.21
N ILE A 5 9.47 -9.59 21.87
CA ILE A 5 10.16 -8.40 21.32
C ILE A 5 11.01 -8.78 20.10
N ARG A 6 11.76 -9.89 20.15
CA ARG A 6 12.52 -10.39 18.98
C ARG A 6 11.63 -10.84 17.82
N ARG A 7 10.41 -11.30 18.09
CA ARG A 7 9.42 -11.64 17.05
C ARG A 7 8.78 -10.39 16.44
N THR A 8 8.44 -9.38 17.24
CA THR A 8 7.89 -8.10 16.72
C THR A 8 8.93 -7.35 15.90
N ALA A 9 10.19 -7.32 16.34
CA ALA A 9 11.29 -6.71 15.59
C ALA A 9 11.49 -7.38 14.22
N ARG A 10 11.52 -8.73 14.15
CA ARG A 10 11.63 -9.45 12.87
C ARG A 10 10.46 -9.18 11.92
N ARG A 11 9.23 -9.10 12.44
CA ARG A 11 8.05 -8.75 11.65
C ARG A 11 8.09 -7.31 11.16
N ALA A 12 8.57 -6.38 12.00
CA ALA A 12 8.76 -4.99 11.61
C ALA A 12 9.82 -4.86 10.52
N TRP A 13 10.99 -5.50 10.70
CA TRP A 13 12.04 -5.56 9.70
C TRP A 13 11.54 -6.12 8.37
N ARG A 14 10.87 -7.28 8.39
CA ARG A 14 10.28 -7.87 7.17
C ARG A 14 9.33 -6.90 6.47
N ARG A 15 8.50 -6.15 7.22
CA ARG A 15 7.58 -5.17 6.62
C ARG A 15 8.34 -4.02 5.96
N VAL A 16 9.37 -3.49 6.61
CA VAL A 16 10.22 -2.43 6.05
C VAL A 16 10.99 -2.91 4.83
N SER A 17 11.62 -4.08 4.88
CA SER A 17 12.34 -4.64 3.73
C SER A 17 11.43 -4.88 2.54
N MET A 18 10.21 -5.41 2.75
CA MET A 18 9.24 -5.58 1.68
C MET A 18 8.77 -4.24 1.09
N ALA A 19 8.54 -3.23 1.95
CA ALA A 19 8.16 -1.90 1.48
C ALA A 19 9.26 -1.27 0.61
N TYR A 20 10.53 -1.42 1.01
CA TYR A 20 11.69 -0.96 0.24
C TYR A 20 11.77 -1.66 -1.13
N LEU A 21 11.69 -3.00 -1.15
CA LEU A 21 11.74 -3.76 -2.40
C LEU A 21 10.59 -3.40 -3.35
N HIS A 22 9.38 -3.19 -2.82
CA HIS A 22 8.25 -2.74 -3.64
C HIS A 22 8.47 -1.33 -4.21
N ALA A 23 9.11 -0.42 -3.48
CA ALA A 23 9.45 0.89 -3.99
C ALA A 23 10.45 0.80 -5.15
N CYS A 24 11.57 0.06 -4.96
CA CYS A 24 12.54 -0.15 -6.04
C CYS A 24 11.92 -0.81 -7.27
N ALA A 25 11.04 -1.81 -7.09
CA ALA A 25 10.36 -2.46 -8.21
C ALA A 25 9.44 -1.51 -8.99
N ARG A 26 8.81 -0.53 -8.31
CA ARG A 26 8.00 0.51 -8.96
C ARG A 26 8.86 1.49 -9.74
N ASP A 27 9.99 1.91 -9.16
CA ASP A 27 10.92 2.81 -9.84
C ASP A 27 11.50 2.15 -11.10
N ASP A 28 11.87 0.87 -11.02
CA ASP A 28 12.33 0.07 -12.17
C ASP A 28 11.25 -0.08 -13.25
N ALA A 29 9.99 -0.27 -12.85
CA ALA A 29 8.86 -0.35 -13.77
C ALA A 29 8.63 0.99 -14.47
N ALA A 30 8.65 2.10 -13.72
CA ALA A 30 8.54 3.45 -14.26
C ALA A 30 9.66 3.76 -15.27
N GLY A 31 10.89 3.34 -14.98
CA GLY A 31 12.03 3.44 -15.91
C GLY A 31 11.83 2.65 -17.21
N ARG A 32 10.93 1.66 -17.23
CA ARG A 32 10.54 0.88 -18.41
C ARG A 32 9.23 1.37 -19.05
N GLY A 33 8.66 2.47 -18.55
CA GLY A 33 7.37 2.99 -19.02
C GLY A 33 6.16 2.15 -18.56
N VAL A 34 6.32 1.33 -17.52
CA VAL A 34 5.25 0.53 -16.92
C VAL A 34 4.83 1.17 -15.61
N ASP A 35 3.56 1.54 -15.49
CA ASP A 35 3.00 2.04 -14.24
C ASP A 35 2.56 0.87 -13.35
N VAL A 36 2.98 0.89 -12.08
CA VAL A 36 2.69 -0.18 -11.12
C VAL A 36 1.95 0.42 -9.93
N PRO A 37 0.70 0.00 -9.70
CA PRO A 37 -0.14 0.64 -8.71
C PRO A 37 0.41 0.49 -7.28
N SER A 38 0.10 1.47 -6.43
CA SER A 38 0.52 1.44 -5.03
C SER A 38 -0.15 0.31 -4.23
N GLY A 39 -1.31 -0.18 -4.69
CA GLY A 39 -2.06 -1.28 -4.10
C GLY A 39 -3.46 -1.43 -4.73
N VAL A 40 -4.32 -2.22 -4.08
CA VAL A 40 -5.74 -2.33 -4.44
C VAL A 40 -6.56 -2.01 -3.20
N TRP A 41 -7.42 -0.99 -3.30
CA TRP A 41 -8.33 -0.56 -2.24
C TRP A 41 -9.75 -0.68 -2.74
N VAL A 42 -10.62 -1.32 -1.96
CA VAL A 42 -12.04 -1.46 -2.31
C VAL A 42 -12.86 -0.62 -1.34
N CYS A 43 -13.71 0.25 -1.87
CA CYS A 43 -14.64 1.02 -1.04
C CYS A 43 -15.73 0.11 -0.48
N GLU A 44 -15.88 0.06 0.84
CA GLU A 44 -16.90 -0.76 1.48
C GLU A 44 -18.34 -0.24 1.27
N ARG A 45 -18.51 1.01 0.81
CA ARG A 45 -19.83 1.64 0.62
C ARG A 45 -20.41 1.42 -0.78
N CYS A 46 -19.56 1.34 -1.80
CA CYS A 46 -19.98 1.24 -3.20
C CYS A 46 -19.20 0.20 -4.02
N GLU A 47 -18.31 -0.56 -3.37
CA GLU A 47 -17.52 -1.65 -3.97
C GLU A 47 -16.55 -1.20 -5.08
N GLN A 48 -16.35 0.11 -5.26
CA GLN A 48 -15.39 0.63 -6.24
C GLN A 48 -13.95 0.29 -5.84
N ALA A 49 -13.23 -0.37 -6.75
CA ALA A 49 -11.80 -0.64 -6.61
C ALA A 49 -10.97 0.53 -7.13
N LEU A 50 -10.00 0.97 -6.33
CA LEU A 50 -9.07 2.04 -6.63
C LEU A 50 -7.65 1.51 -6.46
N LEU A 51 -6.79 1.83 -7.42
CA LEU A 51 -5.44 1.30 -7.50
C LEU A 51 -4.39 2.22 -6.85
N GLU A 52 -4.82 3.41 -6.41
CA GLU A 52 -3.98 4.39 -5.73
C GLU A 52 -4.62 4.82 -4.41
N LEU A 53 -3.85 4.85 -3.32
CA LEU A 53 -4.34 5.22 -1.99
C LEU A 53 -4.86 6.66 -1.95
N ALA A 54 -4.21 7.57 -2.68
CA ALA A 54 -4.65 8.96 -2.78
C ALA A 54 -6.02 9.05 -3.45
N SER A 55 -6.20 8.34 -4.57
CA SER A 55 -7.47 8.25 -5.29
C SER A 55 -8.56 7.62 -4.42
N PHE A 56 -8.23 6.59 -3.62
CA PHE A 56 -9.15 6.00 -2.65
C PHE A 56 -9.62 7.00 -1.60
N LYS A 57 -8.70 7.75 -0.98
CA LYS A 57 -9.04 8.78 0.02
C LYS A 57 -9.92 9.88 -0.58
N GLU A 58 -9.58 10.32 -1.78
CA GLU A 58 -10.37 11.34 -2.49
C GLU A 58 -11.78 10.82 -2.82
N HIS A 59 -11.89 9.58 -3.31
CA HIS A 59 -13.17 8.94 -3.57
C HIS A 59 -14.06 8.91 -2.33
N VAL A 60 -13.55 8.43 -1.19
CA VAL A 60 -14.33 8.38 0.05
C VAL A 60 -14.82 9.77 0.45
N ARG A 61 -13.97 10.81 0.29
CA ARG A 61 -14.31 12.19 0.63
C ARG A 61 -15.41 12.77 -0.27
N VAL A 62 -15.34 12.53 -1.58
CA VAL A 62 -16.22 13.17 -2.57
C VAL A 62 -17.50 12.38 -2.82
N ALA A 63 -17.40 11.06 -2.95
CA ALA A 63 -18.53 10.20 -3.28
C ALA A 63 -19.36 9.81 -2.03
N HIS A 64 -18.74 9.85 -0.85
CA HIS A 64 -19.40 9.49 0.41
C HIS A 64 -19.19 10.52 1.53
N PRO A 65 -19.51 11.81 1.30
CA PRO A 65 -19.51 12.81 2.35
C PRO A 65 -20.49 12.37 3.46
N ILE A 66 -20.11 12.65 4.71
CA ILE A 66 -20.92 12.37 5.89
C ILE A 66 -22.17 13.25 5.87
#